data_AF-A0A958RJM3-F1
#
_entry.id   AF-A0A958RJM3-F1
#
_cell.length_a   1.000
_cell.length_b   1.000
_cell.length_c   1.000
_cell.angle_alpha   90.00
_cell.angle_beta   90.00
_cell.angle_gamma   90.00
#
_symmetry.space_group_name_H-M   'P 1'
#
loop_
_entity.id
_entity.type
_entity.pdbx_description
1 polymer ?
#
loop_
_entity_poly.entity_id
_entity_poly.type
_entity_poly.pdbx_seq_one_letter_code
_entity_poly.pdbx_strand_id
1 'polypeptide(L)' 'KMDEAIIKRFYKLYKKDIPENIMPMSIHKLGNSSVATVPTLYDLIINNKMENHSINKGDVIIFASVGAGMHINAIVYQH' A
#
# COMPACT_ATOMS: atom_id res chain seq x y z
N LYS A 1 -13.13 -2.96 -5.34
CA LYS A 1 -12.86 -3.78 -4.13
C LYS A 1 -12.66 -2.86 -2.91
N MET A 2 -12.48 -3.38 -1.68
CA MET A 2 -12.41 -2.56 -0.44
C MET A 2 -11.24 -1.58 -0.44
N ASP A 3 -10.07 -2.05 -0.86
CA ASP A 3 -8.83 -1.33 -1.13
C ASP A 3 -9.03 -0.07 -2.01
N GLU A 4 -9.66 -0.22 -3.18
CA GLU A 4 -9.97 0.91 -4.07
C GLU A 4 -10.89 1.94 -3.40
N ALA A 5 -11.86 1.48 -2.60
CA ALA A 5 -12.78 2.36 -1.89
C ALA A 5 -12.08 3.15 -0.78
N ILE A 6 -11.10 2.55 -0.09
CA ILE A 6 -10.27 3.22 0.92
C ILE A 6 -9.46 4.35 0.26
N ILE A 7 -8.77 4.06 -0.85
CA ILE A 7 -7.97 5.04 -1.58
C ILE A 7 -8.86 6.17 -2.09
N LYS A 8 -9.98 5.85 -2.73
CA LYS A 8 -10.92 6.84 -3.25
C LYS A 8 -11.46 7.76 -2.15
N ARG A 9 -11.78 7.21 -0.97
CA ARG A 9 -12.22 8.01 0.17
C ARG A 9 -11.09 8.88 0.73
N PHE A 10 -9.89 8.33 0.88
CA PHE A 10 -8.73 9.06 1.38
C PHE A 10 -8.43 10.29 0.51
N TYR A 11 -8.25 10.13 -0.80
CA TYR A 11 -7.96 11.23 -1.71
C TYR A 11 -9.11 12.26 -1.79
N LYS A 12 -10.37 11.80 -1.71
CA LYS A 12 -11.54 12.69 -1.65
C LYS A 12 -11.55 13.61 -0.43
N LEU A 13 -11.09 13.15 0.74
CA LEU A 13 -11.00 13.99 1.95
C LEU A 13 -10.12 15.23 1.73
N TYR A 14 -9.09 15.09 0.88
CA TYR A 14 -8.15 16.16 0.57
C TYR A 14 -8.44 16.84 -0.78
N LYS A 15 -9.56 16.52 -1.44
CA LYS A 15 -9.94 17.06 -2.76
C LYS A 15 -8.82 16.88 -3.80
N LYS A 16 -8.14 15.74 -3.79
CA LYS A 16 -7.08 15.39 -4.74
C LYS A 16 -7.51 14.24 -5.64
N ASP A 17 -6.96 14.22 -6.85
CA ASP A 17 -7.06 13.08 -7.74
C ASP A 17 -6.17 11.93 -7.25
N ILE A 18 -6.59 10.71 -7.57
CA ILE A 18 -5.86 9.49 -7.20
C ILE A 18 -4.74 9.30 -8.23
N PRO A 19 -3.46 9.25 -7.81
CA PRO A 19 -2.36 8.96 -8.73
C PRO A 19 -2.52 7.57 -9.34
N GLU A 20 -2.14 7.45 -10.61
CA GLU A 20 -2.05 6.15 -11.27
C GLU A 20 -1.01 5.27 -10.54
N ASN A 21 -1.30 3.97 -10.41
CA ASN A 21 -0.41 3.01 -9.76
C ASN A 21 -0.01 3.40 -8.32
N ILE A 22 -0.89 4.07 -7.56
CA ILE A 22 -0.57 4.46 -6.18
C ILE A 22 -0.48 3.25 -5.22
N MET A 23 -1.18 2.16 -5.52
CA MET A 23 -1.27 1.00 -4.64
C MET A 23 -0.54 -0.20 -5.26
N PRO A 24 0.54 -0.69 -4.62
CA PRO A 24 1.22 -1.88 -5.09
C PRO A 24 0.39 -3.14 -4.80
N MET A 25 0.34 -4.07 -5.76
CA MET A 25 -0.48 -5.29 -5.67
C MET A 25 0.35 -6.54 -5.95
N SER A 26 0.40 -7.47 -4.99
CA SER A 26 1.11 -8.76 -5.12
C SER A 26 0.18 -9.98 -5.16
N ILE A 27 -1.12 -9.80 -4.91
CA ILE A 27 -2.06 -10.92 -4.70
C ILE A 27 -2.14 -11.89 -5.89
N HIS A 28 -1.96 -11.40 -7.12
CA HIS A 28 -1.95 -12.22 -8.33
C HIS A 28 -0.70 -13.10 -8.45
N LYS A 29 0.42 -12.71 -7.82
CA LYS A 29 1.70 -13.42 -7.88
C LYS A 29 1.94 -14.28 -6.64
N LEU A 30 1.62 -13.77 -5.45
CA LEU A 30 1.98 -14.36 -4.16
C LEU A 30 0.78 -14.80 -3.31
N GLY A 31 -0.45 -14.58 -3.80
CA GLY A 31 -1.66 -14.77 -3.00
C GLY A 31 -1.78 -13.74 -1.87
N ASN A 32 -2.76 -13.94 -1.00
CA ASN A 32 -2.89 -13.16 0.23
C ASN A 32 -2.16 -13.90 1.36
N SER A 33 -0.92 -13.46 1.65
CA SER A 33 -0.10 -14.02 2.72
C SER A 33 -0.44 -13.44 4.11
N SER A 34 -1.64 -12.88 4.27
CA SER A 34 -2.13 -12.27 5.51
C SER A 34 -1.16 -11.17 5.97
N VAL A 35 -0.73 -11.22 7.24
CA VAL A 35 0.17 -10.24 7.87
C VAL A 35 1.47 -10.03 7.07
N ALA A 36 1.97 -11.04 6.36
CA ALA A 36 3.20 -10.93 5.59
C ALA A 36 3.07 -10.05 4.33
N THR A 37 1.85 -9.76 3.86
CA THR A 37 1.62 -9.02 2.61
C THR A 37 2.31 -7.65 2.60
N VAL A 38 2.19 -6.90 3.70
CA VAL A 38 2.73 -5.54 3.80
C VAL A 38 4.27 -5.51 3.77
N PRO A 39 5.01 -6.24 4.63
CA PRO A 39 6.46 -6.26 4.56
C PRO A 39 7.00 -6.89 3.26
N THR A 40 6.30 -7.88 2.68
CA THR A 40 6.69 -8.44 1.37
C THR A 40 6.55 -7.41 0.26
N LEU A 41 5.48 -6.62 0.22
CA LEU A 41 5.35 -5.55 -0.78
C LEU A 41 6.47 -4.51 -0.64
N TYR A 42 6.79 -4.12 0.60
CA TYR A 42 7.89 -3.20 0.85
C TYR A 42 9.23 -3.76 0.35
N ASP A 43 9.56 -5.02 0.69
CA ASP A 43 10.77 -5.70 0.22
C ASP A 43 10.86 -5.74 -1.32
N LEU A 44 9.75 -6.03 -1.99
CA LEU A 44 9.71 -6.07 -3.45
C LEU A 44 9.99 -4.69 -4.07
N ILE A 45 9.51 -3.59 -3.48
CA ILE A 45 9.74 -2.25 -4.01
C ILE A 45 11.19 -1.82 -3.80
N ILE A 46 11.72 -1.95 -2.58
CA ILE A 46 13.10 -1.51 -2.27
C ILE A 46 14.16 -2.29 -3.05
N ASN A 47 13.84 -3.54 -3.43
CA ASN A 47 14.70 -4.39 -4.27
C ASN A 47 14.41 -4.25 -5.77
N ASN A 48 13.62 -3.27 -6.21
CA ASN A 48 13.27 -3.03 -7.61
C ASN A 48 12.63 -4.23 -8.33
N LYS A 49 11.85 -5.04 -7.60
CA LYS A 49 11.14 -6.23 -8.13
C LYS A 49 9.69 -5.98 -8.51
N MET A 50 9.25 -4.71 -8.51
CA MET A 50 7.87 -4.34 -8.83
C MET A 50 7.85 -3.11 -9.74
N GLU A 51 7.37 -3.31 -10.96
CA GLU A 51 7.29 -2.26 -11.98
C GLU A 51 6.38 -1.11 -11.53
N ASN A 52 6.69 0.10 -11.98
CA ASN A 52 5.93 1.34 -11.70
C ASN A 52 5.92 1.78 -10.22
N HIS A 53 6.68 1.11 -9.35
CA HIS A 53 6.81 1.48 -7.95
C HIS A 53 8.29 1.64 -7.59
N SER A 54 8.62 2.78 -6.99
CA SER A 54 9.92 3.04 -6.41
C SER A 54 9.76 3.82 -5.10
N ILE A 55 10.73 3.65 -4.21
CA ILE A 55 10.81 4.35 -2.93
C ILE A 55 12.22 4.94 -2.86
N ASN A 56 12.31 6.23 -2.57
CA ASN A 56 13.56 6.96 -2.43
C ASN A 56 13.70 7.50 -1.00
N LYS A 57 14.94 7.80 -0.61
CA LYS A 57 15.21 8.44 0.68
C LYS A 57 14.46 9.76 0.78
N GLY A 58 13.71 9.93 1.86
CA GLY A 58 12.85 11.07 2.15
C GLY A 58 11.37 10.84 1.84
N ASP A 59 11.02 9.78 1.10
CA ASP A 59 9.64 9.50 0.74
C ASP A 59 8.80 9.12 1.96
N VAL A 60 7.56 9.63 1.99
CA VAL A 60 6.59 9.34 3.06
C VAL A 60 5.65 8.22 2.60
N ILE A 61 5.65 7.12 3.35
CA ILE A 61 4.91 5.91 3.06
C ILE A 61 3.86 5.68 4.15
N ILE A 62 2.67 5.26 3.74
CA ILE A 62 1.62 4.82 4.66
C ILE A 62 1.50 3.31 4.53
N PHE A 63 1.87 2.59 5.59
CA PHE A 63 1.55 1.18 5.73
C PHE A 63 0.15 1.06 6.33
N ALA A 64 -0.73 0.30 5.71
CA ALA A 64 -2.07 0.04 6.21
C ALA A 64 -2.40 -1.45 6.16
N SER A 65 -3.11 -1.95 7.18
CA SER A 65 -3.62 -3.32 7.21
C SER A 65 -5.04 -3.37 7.78
N VAL A 66 -5.81 -4.35 7.30
CA VAL A 66 -7.15 -4.66 7.80
C VAL A 66 -7.21 -6.15 8.11
N GLY A 67 -7.43 -6.48 9.38
CA GLY A 67 -7.53 -7.85 9.87
C GLY A 67 -8.97 -8.29 10.15
N ALA A 68 -9.10 -9.47 10.76
CA ALA A 68 -10.37 -9.97 11.26
C ALA A 68 -11.04 -8.95 12.19
N GLY A 69 -12.37 -8.92 12.24
CA GLY A 69 -13.12 -7.97 13.09
C GLY A 69 -12.98 -6.50 12.68
N MET A 70 -12.47 -6.22 11.47
CA MET A 70 -12.16 -4.85 11.01
C MET A 70 -11.13 -4.14 11.89
N HIS A 71 -10.17 -4.88 12.46
CA HIS A 71 -9.01 -4.26 13.09
C HIS A 71 -8.16 -3.57 12.01
N ILE A 72 -8.05 -2.25 12.10
CA ILE A 72 -7.30 -1.42 11.16
C ILE A 72 -6.03 -0.94 11.84
N ASN A 73 -4.88 -1.13 11.20
CA ASN A 73 -3.62 -0.52 11.60
C ASN A 73 -3.12 0.40 10.49
N ALA A 74 -2.52 1.54 10.87
CA ALA A 74 -1.87 2.44 9.94
C ALA A 74 -0.61 3.04 10.58
N ILE A 75 0.50 3.07 9.83
CA ILE A 75 1.78 3.64 10.25
C ILE A 75 2.28 4.55 9.13
N VAL A 76 2.68 5.77 9.50
CA VAL A 76 3.39 6.69 8.60
C VAL A 76 4.88 6.51 8.84
N TYR A 77 5.63 6.27 7.77
CA TYR A 77 7.05 6.01 7.80
C TYR A 77 7.76 6.89 6.76
N GLN A 78 8.91 7.44 7.12
CA GLN A 78 9.80 8.12 6.19
C GLN A 78 10.95 7.18 5.86
N HIS A 79 11.10 6.82 4.58
CA HIS A 79 12.20 5.99 4.07
C HIS A 79 13.51 6.76 3.99
#